data_AF-R0DWJ7-F1
#
_entry.id   AF-R0DWJ7-F1
#
_cell.length_a   1.000
_cell.length_b   1.000
_cell.length_c   1.000
_cell.angle_alpha   90.00
_cell.angle_beta   90.00
_cell.angle_gamma   90.00
#
_symmetry.space_group_name_H-M   'P 1'
#
loop_
_entity.id
_entity.type
_entity.pdbx_description
1 polymer ?
#
loop_
_entity_poly.entity_id
_entity_poly.type
_entity_poly.pdbx_seq_one_letter_code
_entity_poly.pdbx_strand_id
1 'polypeptide(L)'
;MLRLGEALRLTAEETERFQTISGRRETPKSVEQYNKTLLKTAEHYQLLAAQEGSADAELLARLAEGELIKTEPEFKSKSDPCEQ
;
A
#
# COMPACT_ATOMS: atom_id res chain seq x y z
N MET A 1 5.15 -32.45 -0.61
CA MET A 1 3.95 -31.58 -0.57
C MET A 1 4.35 -30.26 0.09
N LEU A 2 4.65 -29.21 -0.68
CA LEU A 2 4.96 -27.88 -0.16
C LEU A 2 3.65 -27.09 -0.08
N ARG A 3 2.98 -27.12 1.07
CA ARG A 3 1.86 -26.23 1.35
C ARG A 3 2.39 -24.98 2.06
N LEU A 4 2.92 -24.05 1.29
CA LEU A 4 3.09 -22.68 1.75
C LEU A 4 2.00 -21.88 1.05
N GLY A 5 0.95 -21.52 1.78
CA GLY A 5 0.20 -20.32 1.45
C GLY A 5 1.14 -19.16 1.70
N GLU A 6 2.05 -18.91 0.76
CA GLU A 6 3.17 -17.99 0.91
C GLU A 6 2.60 -16.60 1.21
N ALA A 7 2.97 -16.05 2.37
CA ALA A 7 2.73 -14.66 2.66
C ALA A 7 3.33 -13.80 1.53
N LEU A 8 2.79 -12.59 1.35
CA LEU A 8 3.38 -11.63 0.43
C LEU A 8 4.86 -11.47 0.81
N ARG A 9 5.76 -11.69 -0.16
CA ARG A 9 7.20 -11.58 0.05
C ARG A 9 7.57 -10.10 0.13
N LEU A 10 7.44 -9.54 1.33
CA LEU A 10 7.95 -8.23 1.70
C LEU A 10 9.38 -8.38 2.24
N THR A 11 10.22 -7.39 1.97
CA THR A 11 11.47 -7.20 2.69
C THR A 11 11.21 -6.91 4.17
N ALA A 12 12.25 -7.00 5.00
CA ALA A 12 12.14 -6.66 6.42
C ALA A 12 11.70 -5.19 6.60
N GLU A 13 12.24 -4.29 5.78
CA GLU A 13 11.91 -2.86 5.81
C GLU A 13 10.46 -2.59 5.39
N GLU A 14 9.99 -3.20 4.31
CA GLU A 14 8.58 -3.06 3.87
C GLU A 14 7.60 -3.64 4.91
N THR A 15 7.99 -4.74 5.55
CA THR A 15 7.21 -5.33 6.65
C THR A 15 7.13 -4.37 7.83
N GLU A 16 8.26 -3.82 8.27
CA GLU A 16 8.31 -2.86 9.37
C GLU A 16 7.47 -1.61 9.09
N ARG A 17 7.57 -1.05 7.89
CA ARG A 17 6.75 0.09 7.45
C ARG A 17 5.26 -0.22 7.48
N PHE A 18 4.87 -1.36 6.89
CA PHE A 18 3.48 -1.80 6.90
C PHE A 18 2.94 -1.94 8.32
N GLN A 19 3.70 -2.57 9.22
CA GLN A 19 3.29 -2.76 10.61
C GLN A 19 3.20 -1.43 11.36
N THR A 20 4.12 -0.51 11.10
CA THR A 20 4.15 0.83 11.70
C THR A 20 2.94 1.65 11.28
N ILE A 21 2.63 1.66 9.99
CA ILE A 21 1.52 2.47 9.43
C ILE A 21 0.16 1.85 9.81
N SER A 22 0.00 0.54 9.60
CA SER A 22 -1.28 -0.14 9.81
C SER A 22 -1.56 -0.54 11.26
N GLY A 23 -0.54 -0.55 12.12
CA GLY A 23 -0.62 -1.06 13.49
C GLY A 23 -0.82 -2.57 13.58
N ARG A 24 -0.80 -3.31 12.46
CA ARG A 24 -1.00 -4.76 12.42
C ARG A 24 0.33 -5.49 12.49
N ARG A 25 0.41 -6.56 13.29
CA ARG A 25 1.59 -7.43 13.36
C ARG A 25 1.60 -8.56 12.33
N GLU A 26 0.46 -8.82 11.69
CA GLU A 26 0.32 -9.90 10.72
C GLU A 26 0.78 -9.46 9.33
N THR A 27 1.62 -10.27 8.70
CA THR A 27 2.06 -10.06 7.32
C THR A 27 0.92 -10.41 6.35
N PRO A 28 0.57 -9.54 5.40
CA PRO A 28 -0.47 -9.83 4.44
C PRO A 28 -0.09 -11.00 3.53
N LYS A 29 -1.10 -11.77 3.10
CA LYS A 29 -0.91 -12.96 2.26
C LYS A 29 -0.93 -12.65 0.76
N SER A 30 -1.38 -11.44 0.40
CA SER A 30 -1.46 -10.99 -0.99
C SER A 30 -1.30 -9.48 -1.08
N VAL A 31 -0.94 -8.99 -2.28
CA VAL A 31 -0.90 -7.56 -2.61
C VAL A 31 -2.27 -6.92 -2.37
N GLU A 32 -3.36 -7.61 -2.69
CA GLU A 32 -4.72 -7.12 -2.44
C GLU A 32 -4.96 -6.90 -0.94
N GLN A 33 -4.58 -7.84 -0.08
CA GLN A 33 -4.73 -7.71 1.37
C GLN A 33 -3.85 -6.57 1.92
N TYR A 34 -2.65 -6.41 1.38
CA TYR A 34 -1.73 -5.32 1.71
C TYR A 34 -2.36 -3.97 1.38
N ASN A 35 -2.73 -3.75 0.11
CA ASN A 35 -3.31 -2.49 -0.36
C ASN A 35 -4.63 -2.17 0.34
N LYS A 36 -5.49 -3.16 0.55
CA LYS A 36 -6.77 -2.98 1.27
C LYS A 36 -6.55 -2.55 2.71
N THR A 37 -5.50 -3.05 3.36
CA THR A 37 -5.19 -2.66 4.73
C THR A 37 -4.71 -1.21 4.76
N LEU A 38 -3.78 -0.83 3.89
CA LEU A 38 -3.28 0.53 3.79
C LEU A 38 -4.37 1.54 3.41
N LEU A 39 -5.27 1.19 2.49
CA LEU A 39 -6.42 2.04 2.13
C LEU A 39 -7.33 2.32 3.34
N LYS A 40 -7.70 1.27 4.09
CA LYS A 40 -8.51 1.44 5.30
C LYS A 40 -7.79 2.28 6.36
N THR A 41 -6.49 2.10 6.48
CA THR A 41 -5.66 2.89 7.39
C THR A 41 -5.64 4.36 6.96
N ALA A 42 -5.47 4.64 5.67
CA ALA A 42 -5.54 5.99 5.11
C ALA A 42 -6.90 6.64 5.38
N GLU A 43 -8.00 5.95 5.03
CA GLU A 43 -9.36 6.42 5.28
C GLU A 43 -9.59 6.74 6.76
N HIS A 44 -9.13 5.87 7.66
CA HIS A 44 -9.24 6.08 9.10
C HIS A 44 -8.52 7.35 9.55
N TYR A 45 -7.28 7.55 9.11
CA TYR A 45 -6.50 8.73 9.47
C TYR A 45 -7.02 10.02 8.80
N GLN A 46 -7.56 9.95 7.58
CA GLN A 46 -8.25 11.09 6.96
C GLN A 46 -9.48 11.51 7.76
N LEU A 47 -10.27 10.53 8.23
CA LEU A 47 -11.42 10.80 9.10
C LEU A 47 -11.02 11.41 10.45
N LEU A 48 -9.91 10.95 11.03
CA LEU A 48 -9.35 11.55 12.26
C LEU A 48 -8.87 12.98 12.01
N ALA A 49 -8.13 13.21 10.92
CA ALA A 49 -7.69 14.55 10.53
C ALA A 49 -8.86 15.52 10.34
N ALA A 50 -9.94 15.06 9.70
CA ALA A 50 -11.14 15.86 9.48
C ALA A 50 -11.91 16.18 10.78
N GLN A 51 -11.92 15.26 11.75
CA GLN A 51 -12.62 15.45 13.03
C GLN A 51 -11.83 16.28 14.03
N GLU A 52 -10.52 16.07 14.11
CA GLU A 52 -9.66 16.64 15.16
C GLU A 52 -8.77 17.77 14.64
N GLY A 53 -8.74 18.02 13.33
CA GLY A 53 -7.81 18.97 12.71
C GLY A 53 -6.34 18.54 12.87
N SER A 54 -6.09 17.24 13.02
CA SER A 54 -4.77 16.70 13.33
C SER A 54 -3.89 16.61 12.07
N ALA A 55 -2.86 17.44 12.02
CA ALA A 55 -1.85 17.41 10.95
C ALA A 55 -1.06 16.09 10.94
N ASP A 56 -0.85 15.48 12.10
CA ASP A 56 -0.18 14.18 12.21
C ASP A 56 -1.04 13.06 11.59
N ALA A 57 -2.37 13.10 11.80
CA ALA A 57 -3.28 12.17 11.15
C ALA A 57 -3.29 12.37 9.63
N GLU A 58 -3.25 13.62 9.14
CA GLU A 58 -3.15 13.88 7.71
C GLU A 58 -1.84 13.34 7.11
N LEU A 59 -0.72 13.48 7.83
CA LEU A 59 0.57 12.92 7.41
C LEU A 59 0.51 11.39 7.33
N LEU A 60 -0.06 10.73 8.33
CA LEU A 60 -0.20 9.27 8.36
C LEU A 60 -1.10 8.74 7.24
N ALA A 61 -2.18 9.47 6.91
CA ALA A 61 -3.02 9.15 5.76
C ALA A 61 -2.22 9.17 4.45
N ARG A 62 -1.47 10.25 4.20
CA ARG A 62 -0.65 10.39 2.99
C ARG A 62 0.43 9.33 2.89
N LEU A 63 1.07 8.98 4.01
CA LEU A 63 2.06 7.90 4.07
C LEU A 63 1.44 6.55 3.71
N ALA A 64 0.25 6.24 4.25
CA ALA A 64 -0.45 5.01 3.94
C ALA A 64 -0.84 4.91 2.45
N GLU A 65 -1.29 6.01 1.84
CA GLU A 65 -1.61 6.07 0.40
C GLU A 65 -0.35 5.95 -0.49
N GLY A 66 0.77 6.54 -0.05
CA GLY A 66 2.05 6.49 -0.77
C GLY A 66 2.67 5.09 -0.83
N GLU A 67 2.39 4.24 0.15
CA GLU A 67 2.91 2.86 0.22
C GLU A 67 2.04 1.85 -0.55
N LEU A 68 0.94 2.28 -1.18
CA LEU A 68 0.12 1.40 -2.00
C LEU A 68 0.92 0.86 -3.20
N ILE A 69 0.93 -0.47 -3.35
CA ILE A 69 1.55 -1.11 -4.49
C ILE A 69 0.67 -0.85 -5.71
N LYS A 70 1.07 0.12 -6.54
CA LYS A 70 0.44 0.38 -7.84
C LYS A 70 0.85 -0.73 -8.81
N THR A 71 -0.01 -1.72 -8.99
CA THR A 71 0.14 -2.72 -10.05
C THR A 71 -0.33 -2.14 -11.39
N GLU A 72 0.36 -1.11 -11.87
CA GLU A 72 0.35 -0.79 -13.30
C GLU A 72 1.80 -0.69 -13.74
N PRO A 73 2.26 -1.53 -14.69
CA PRO A 73 3.25 -0.99 -15.61
C PRO A 73 2.53 0.16 -16.30
N GLU A 74 3.00 1.39 -16.12
CA GLU A 74 2.84 2.40 -17.16
C GLU A 74 3.56 1.82 -18.39
N PHE A 75 2.89 0.92 -19.12
CA PHE A 75 3.24 0.57 -20.47
C PHE A 75 3.07 1.88 -21.22
N LYS A 76 4.16 2.65 -21.30
CA LYS A 76 4.34 3.64 -22.34
C LYS A 76 4.25 2.84 -23.63
N SER A 77 3.04 2.71 -24.16
CA SER A 77 2.78 2.40 -25.55
C SER A 77 3.46 3.50 -26.33
N LYS A 78 4.77 3.34 -26.59
CA LYS A 78 5.42 3.99 -27.70
C LYS A 78 4.68 3.44 -28.92
N SER A 79 3.67 4.18 -29.36
CA SER A 79 3.23 4.10 -30.74
C SER A 79 4.39 4.67 -31.56
N ASP A 80 5.36 3.82 -31.89
CA ASP A 80 6.32 4.11 -32.95
C ASP A 80 5.52 4.30 -34.24
N PRO A 81 5.61 5.46 -34.91
CA PRO A 81 5.05 5.60 -36.24
C PRO A 81 5.99 4.89 -37.21
N CYS A 82 5.69 3.63 -37.51
CA CYS A 82 6.32 2.92 -38.61
C CYS A 82 5.23 2.39 -39.52
N GLU A 83 4.71 3.26 -40.38
CA GLU A 83 4.16 2.82 -41.66
C GLU A 83 5.00 3.47 -42.77
N GLN A 84 5.45 2.58 -43.66
CA GLN A 84 6.34 2.77 -44.79
C GLN A 84 5.62 3.37 -45.99
#